data_AF-A0A419HDY5-F1
#
_entry.id   AF-A0A419HDY5-F1
#
_cell.length_a   1.000
_cell.length_b   1.000
_cell.length_c   1.000
_cell.angle_alpha   90.00
_cell.angle_beta   90.00
_cell.angle_gamma   90.00
#
_symmetry.space_group_name_H-M   'P 1'
#
loop_
_entity.id
_entity.type
_entity.pdbx_description
1 polymer ?
#
loop_
_entity_poly.entity_id
_entity_poly.type
_entity_poly.pdbx_seq_one_letter_code
_entity_poly.pdbx_strand_id
1 'polypeptide(L)'
;MTTEAPNAADLVDDHWGRNYSPEHLRSAAAAVAALLQYAGDATGDAPEESLAHVPDTRRLTNSLKTAGEQFGQLLEQLAARVEQFSGDSTVYHDGGGDPADTATKAAGLLAQASRDAESMTSHLNEAYGLLFSLGHNTPNSTDLQGTGR
;
A
#
# COMPACT_ATOMS: atom_id res chain seq x y z
N MET A 1 -1.65 27.71 8.32
CA MET A 1 -0.59 27.15 7.45
C MET A 1 -0.79 25.65 7.42
N THR A 2 -1.36 25.11 6.34
CA THR A 2 -1.38 23.66 6.13
C THR A 2 -0.03 23.27 5.57
N THR A 3 0.81 22.66 6.40
CA THR A 3 2.03 21.99 5.93
C THR A 3 1.57 20.86 5.04
N GLU A 4 1.76 21.00 3.73
CA GLU A 4 1.46 19.93 2.78
C GLU A 4 2.34 18.74 3.15
N ALA A 5 1.75 17.55 3.24
CA ALA A 5 2.52 16.35 3.52
C ALA A 5 3.55 16.17 2.38
N PRO A 6 4.81 15.81 2.70
CA PRO A 6 5.83 15.64 1.68
C PRO A 6 5.38 14.59 0.66
N ASN A 7 5.67 14.86 -0.61
CA ASN A 7 5.38 13.93 -1.71
C ASN A 7 6.17 12.63 -1.48
N ALA A 8 5.53 11.48 -1.69
CA ALA A 8 6.16 10.17 -1.56
C ALA A 8 7.41 10.02 -2.44
N ALA A 9 7.43 10.63 -3.63
CA ALA A 9 8.61 10.60 -4.51
C ALA A 9 9.82 11.32 -3.89
N ASP A 10 9.58 12.45 -3.21
CA ASP A 10 10.64 13.23 -2.56
C ASP A 10 11.16 12.49 -1.32
N LEU A 11 10.26 11.88 -0.53
CA LEU A 11 10.64 11.02 0.60
C LEU A 11 11.52 9.84 0.15
N VAL A 12 11.21 9.24 -1.01
CA VAL A 12 12.01 8.14 -1.55
C VAL A 12 13.37 8.62 -2.05
N ASP A 13 13.42 9.75 -2.75
CA ASP A 13 14.67 10.31 -3.27
C ASP A 13 15.62 10.75 -2.14
N ASP A 14 15.07 11.41 -1.10
CA ASP A 14 15.82 11.85 0.08
C ASP A 14 16.41 10.67 0.88
N HIS A 15 15.69 9.54 0.97
CA HIS A 15 16.12 8.40 1.79
C HIS A 15 16.96 7.36 1.03
N TRP A 16 16.65 7.07 -0.25
CA TRP A 16 17.29 5.98 -1.00
C TRP A 16 17.93 6.43 -2.32
N GLY A 17 17.49 7.56 -2.90
CA GLY A 17 17.87 7.97 -4.24
C GLY A 17 17.62 6.88 -5.29
N ARG A 18 18.43 6.85 -6.36
CA ARG A 18 18.36 5.82 -7.44
C ARG A 18 19.31 4.64 -7.24
N ASN A 19 19.49 4.18 -6.00
CA ASN A 19 20.38 3.05 -5.71
C ASN A 19 19.58 1.76 -5.42
N TYR A 20 19.62 0.80 -6.34
CA TYR A 20 18.80 -0.42 -6.31
C TYR A 20 19.53 -1.65 -5.74
N SER A 21 20.23 -1.49 -4.61
CA SER A 21 20.92 -2.59 -3.94
C SER A 21 19.94 -3.54 -3.22
N PRO A 22 20.30 -4.82 -2.98
CA PRO A 22 19.47 -5.73 -2.17
C PRO A 22 19.24 -5.24 -0.74
N GLU A 23 20.14 -4.42 -0.19
CA GLU A 23 19.98 -3.81 1.13
C GLU A 23 18.95 -2.69 1.10
N HIS A 24 18.98 -1.84 0.07
CA HIS A 24 17.97 -0.80 -0.11
C HIS A 24 16.58 -1.38 -0.36
N LEU A 25 16.46 -2.44 -1.15
CA LEU A 25 15.17 -3.14 -1.34
C LEU A 25 14.62 -3.68 0.00
N ARG A 26 15.47 -4.27 0.85
CA ARG A 26 15.07 -4.74 2.18
C ARG A 26 14.66 -3.60 3.10
N SER A 27 15.41 -2.50 3.09
CA SER A 27 15.10 -1.29 3.86
C SER A 27 13.77 -0.65 3.41
N ALA A 28 13.52 -0.56 2.10
CA ALA A 28 12.28 -0.06 1.55
C ALA A 28 11.08 -0.95 1.93
N ALA A 29 11.22 -2.27 1.84
CA ALA A 29 10.17 -3.20 2.29
C ALA A 29 9.86 -3.06 3.79
N ALA A 30 10.88 -2.89 4.63
CA ALA A 30 10.69 -2.63 6.06
C ALA A 30 9.99 -1.28 6.33
N ALA A 31 10.30 -0.25 5.54
CA ALA A 31 9.63 1.05 5.63
C ALA A 31 8.14 0.94 5.26
N VAL A 32 7.80 0.21 4.19
CA VAL A 32 6.39 -0.05 3.82
C VAL A 32 5.64 -0.73 4.97
N ALA A 33 6.22 -1.76 5.59
CA ALA A 33 5.61 -2.44 6.73
C ALA A 33 5.38 -1.50 7.93
N ALA A 34 6.38 -0.67 8.27
CA ALA A 34 6.29 0.30 9.36
C ALA A 34 5.24 1.39 9.09
N LEU A 35 5.13 1.87 7.85
CA LEU A 35 4.12 2.85 7.45
C LEU A 35 2.70 2.28 7.53
N LEU A 36 2.50 1.02 7.10
CA LEU A 36 1.21 0.33 7.23
C LEU A 36 0.86 0.10 8.69
N GLN A 37 1.84 -0.26 9.54
CA GLN A 37 1.63 -0.38 10.97
C GLN A 37 1.20 0.96 11.59
N TYR A 38 1.92 2.05 11.28
CA TYR A 38 1.55 3.39 11.75
C TYR A 38 0.12 3.79 11.32
N ALA A 39 -0.24 3.52 10.06
CA ALA A 39 -1.60 3.79 9.59
C ALA A 39 -2.64 2.93 10.33
N GLY A 40 -2.34 1.67 10.60
CA GLY A 40 -3.16 0.78 11.43
C GLY A 40 -3.36 1.32 12.84
N ASP A 41 -2.27 1.68 13.52
CA ASP A 41 -2.28 2.24 14.88
C ASP A 41 -3.07 3.56 14.92
N ALA A 42 -2.82 4.47 13.98
CA ALA A 42 -3.52 5.76 13.91
C ALA A 42 -5.04 5.58 13.73
N THR A 43 -5.45 4.70 12.83
CA THR A 43 -6.88 4.43 12.57
C THR A 43 -7.56 3.59 13.65
N GLY A 44 -6.79 2.83 14.44
CA GLY A 44 -7.30 2.03 15.56
C GLY A 44 -7.39 2.79 16.88
N ASP A 45 -6.31 3.49 17.26
CA ASP A 45 -6.15 4.10 18.58
C ASP A 45 -6.71 5.52 18.66
N ALA A 46 -6.65 6.28 17.55
CA ALA A 46 -7.10 7.67 17.50
C ALA A 46 -7.89 8.02 16.21
N PRO A 47 -8.94 7.25 15.84
CA PRO A 47 -9.67 7.45 14.59
C PRO A 47 -10.29 8.84 14.46
N GLU A 48 -10.76 9.44 15.56
CA GLU A 48 -11.35 10.79 15.56
C GLU A 48 -10.32 11.88 15.25
N GLU A 49 -9.04 11.64 15.54
CA GLU A 49 -7.94 12.56 15.22
C GLU A 49 -7.38 12.29 13.81
N SER A 50 -7.17 11.02 13.46
CA SER A 50 -6.54 10.64 12.19
C SER A 50 -7.49 10.68 10.99
N LEU A 51 -8.79 10.48 11.23
CA LEU A 51 -9.86 10.40 10.21
C LEU A 51 -11.04 11.30 10.60
N ALA A 52 -10.73 12.50 11.10
CA ALA A 52 -11.71 13.46 11.61
C ALA A 52 -12.84 13.78 10.60
N HIS A 53 -12.52 13.76 9.29
CA HIS A 53 -13.48 14.06 8.25
C HIS A 53 -13.52 13.00 7.15
N VAL A 54 -14.67 12.90 6.49
CA VAL A 54 -14.89 12.01 5.33
C VAL A 54 -13.81 12.19 4.24
N PRO A 55 -13.35 13.41 3.90
CA PRO A 55 -12.24 13.59 2.97
C PRO A 55 -10.93 12.90 3.38
N ASP A 56 -10.67 12.75 4.68
CA ASP A 56 -9.44 12.12 5.19
C ASP A 56 -9.49 10.60 4.98
N THR A 57 -10.62 9.97 5.33
CA THR A 57 -10.89 8.56 5.00
C THR A 57 -10.79 8.32 3.50
N ARG A 58 -11.41 9.18 2.69
CA ARG A 58 -11.38 9.06 1.23
C ARG A 58 -9.95 9.18 0.66
N ARG A 59 -9.14 10.11 1.18
CA ARG A 59 -7.72 10.26 0.77
C ARG A 59 -6.92 9.02 1.13
N LEU A 60 -7.06 8.52 2.36
CA LEU A 60 -6.39 7.30 2.80
C LEU A 60 -6.78 6.09 1.94
N THR A 61 -8.08 5.89 1.68
CA THR A 61 -8.56 4.82 0.80
C THR A 61 -7.97 4.92 -0.61
N ASN A 62 -7.86 6.12 -1.18
CA ASN A 62 -7.23 6.31 -2.49
C ASN A 62 -5.73 5.97 -2.47
N SER A 63 -5.00 6.38 -1.43
CA SER A 63 -3.59 6.03 -1.28
C SER A 63 -3.39 4.52 -1.13
N LEU A 64 -4.23 3.84 -0.35
CA LEU A 64 -4.20 2.39 -0.18
C LEU A 64 -4.54 1.66 -1.48
N LYS A 65 -5.48 2.18 -2.28
CA LYS A 65 -5.78 1.66 -3.61
C LYS A 65 -4.53 1.69 -4.50
N THR A 66 -3.87 2.85 -4.62
CA THR A 66 -2.65 2.98 -5.43
C THR A 66 -1.53 2.09 -4.92
N ALA A 67 -1.38 1.95 -3.60
CA ALA A 67 -0.41 1.02 -3.02
C ALA A 67 -0.73 -0.45 -3.36
N GLY A 68 -2.00 -0.83 -3.35
CA GLY A 68 -2.47 -2.17 -3.76
C GLY A 68 -2.11 -2.52 -5.21
N GLU A 69 -2.29 -1.57 -6.14
CA GLU A 69 -1.89 -1.71 -7.56
C GLU A 69 -0.39 -1.98 -7.68
N GLN A 70 0.44 -1.18 -7.00
CA GLN A 70 1.89 -1.33 -7.02
C GLN A 70 2.36 -2.61 -6.33
N PHE A 71 1.69 -3.02 -5.25
CA PHE A 71 2.00 -4.23 -4.52
C PHE A 71 1.73 -5.49 -5.36
N GLY A 72 0.61 -5.52 -6.09
CA GLY A 72 0.32 -6.59 -7.06
C GLY A 72 1.44 -6.72 -8.10
N GLN A 73 1.80 -5.61 -8.75
CA GLN A 73 2.89 -5.60 -9.73
C GLN A 73 4.23 -6.09 -9.16
N LEU A 74 4.58 -5.68 -7.94
CA LEU A 74 5.79 -6.14 -7.27
C LEU A 74 5.75 -7.66 -7.02
N LEU A 75 4.62 -8.19 -6.57
CA LEU A 75 4.44 -9.63 -6.32
C LEU A 75 4.55 -10.45 -7.61
N GLU A 76 4.02 -9.95 -8.72
CA GLU A 76 4.19 -10.58 -10.03
C GLU A 76 5.66 -10.62 -10.46
N GLN A 77 6.39 -9.50 -10.29
CA GLN A 77 7.83 -9.44 -10.60
C GLN A 77 8.65 -10.39 -9.72
N LEU A 78 8.32 -10.48 -8.43
CA LEU A 78 8.95 -11.42 -7.51
C LEU A 78 8.64 -12.87 -7.90
N ALA A 79 7.39 -13.18 -8.26
CA ALA A 79 7.01 -14.52 -8.73
C ALA A 79 7.83 -14.92 -9.97
N ALA A 80 7.90 -14.03 -10.96
CA ALA A 80 8.70 -14.27 -12.17
C ALA A 80 10.19 -14.45 -11.86
N ARG A 81 10.74 -13.69 -10.89
CA ARG A 81 12.14 -13.85 -10.48
C ARG A 81 12.39 -15.15 -9.74
N VAL A 82 11.48 -15.56 -8.85
CA VAL A 82 11.59 -16.81 -8.09
C VAL A 82 11.45 -18.03 -9.01
N GLU A 83 10.56 -17.97 -10.01
CA GLU A 83 10.41 -19.06 -10.99
C GLU A 83 11.73 -19.34 -11.73
N GLN A 84 12.55 -18.32 -12.00
CA GLN A 84 13.87 -18.50 -12.64
C GLN A 84 14.83 -19.33 -11.80
N PHE A 85 14.67 -19.37 -10.48
CA PHE A 85 15.49 -20.20 -9.60
C PHE A 85 15.22 -21.69 -9.76
N SER A 86 14.07 -22.09 -10.32
CA SER A 86 13.76 -23.50 -10.58
C SER A 86 14.70 -24.14 -11.59
N GLY A 87 15.27 -23.35 -12.51
CA GLY A 87 16.25 -23.78 -13.50
C GLY A 87 17.71 -23.48 -13.12
N ASP A 88 17.95 -22.90 -11.96
CA ASP A 88 19.29 -22.48 -11.52
C ASP A 88 19.97 -23.62 -10.73
N SER A 89 21.02 -24.20 -11.31
CA SER A 89 21.77 -25.31 -10.71
C SER A 89 22.59 -24.91 -9.48
N THR A 90 22.71 -23.63 -9.18
CA THR A 90 23.41 -23.13 -7.98
C THR A 90 22.49 -23.01 -6.77
N VAL A 91 21.17 -23.10 -6.97
CA VAL A 91 20.17 -23.03 -5.90
C VAL A 91 20.05 -24.38 -5.22
N TYR A 92 20.05 -24.37 -3.89
CA TYR A 92 19.95 -25.56 -3.07
C TYR A 92 18.88 -25.37 -2.00
N HIS A 93 18.35 -26.49 -1.50
CA HIS A 93 17.30 -26.50 -0.49
C HIS A 93 17.91 -26.84 0.88
N ASP A 94 17.94 -25.89 1.81
CA ASP A 94 18.52 -26.08 3.16
C ASP A 94 17.91 -27.28 3.91
N GLY A 95 16.61 -27.52 3.73
CA GLY A 95 15.88 -28.66 4.31
C GLY A 95 16.01 -30.01 3.57
N GLY A 96 16.84 -30.10 2.52
CA GLY A 96 17.05 -31.34 1.76
C GLY A 96 15.97 -31.74 0.75
N GLY A 97 15.03 -30.83 0.44
CA GLY A 97 14.01 -31.04 -0.60
C GLY A 97 14.52 -30.75 -2.01
N ASP A 98 13.62 -30.84 -3.00
CA ASP A 98 13.91 -30.42 -4.37
C ASP A 98 13.83 -28.88 -4.48
N PRO A 99 14.95 -28.17 -4.74
CA PRO A 99 14.94 -26.71 -4.86
C PRO A 99 14.06 -26.23 -6.02
N ALA A 100 13.93 -26.99 -7.11
CA ALA A 100 13.13 -26.59 -8.26
C ALA A 100 11.63 -26.58 -7.92
N ASP A 101 11.14 -27.66 -7.31
CA ASP A 101 9.75 -27.75 -6.84
C ASP A 101 9.42 -26.67 -5.80
N THR A 102 10.34 -26.41 -4.86
CA THR A 102 10.15 -25.35 -3.85
C THR A 102 10.11 -23.95 -4.49
N ALA A 103 10.98 -23.66 -5.46
CA ALA A 103 10.96 -22.39 -6.18
C ALA A 103 9.65 -22.20 -6.96
N THR A 104 9.21 -23.19 -7.74
CA THR A 104 7.94 -23.12 -8.49
C THR A 104 6.74 -22.95 -7.55
N LYS A 105 6.71 -23.64 -6.41
CA LYS A 105 5.65 -23.45 -5.40
C LYS A 105 5.64 -22.03 -4.83
N ALA A 106 6.81 -21.50 -4.48
CA ALA A 106 6.93 -20.13 -3.96
C ALA A 106 6.49 -19.08 -4.99
N ALA A 107 6.90 -19.23 -6.25
CA ALA A 107 6.46 -18.39 -7.36
C ALA A 107 4.93 -18.43 -7.53
N GLY A 108 4.33 -19.63 -7.47
CA GLY A 108 2.88 -19.80 -7.53
C GLY A 108 2.12 -19.08 -6.41
N LEU A 109 2.65 -19.11 -5.18
CA LEU A 109 2.08 -18.38 -4.03
C LEU A 109 2.19 -16.86 -4.20
N LEU A 110 3.32 -16.36 -4.69
CA LEU A 110 3.50 -14.93 -4.98
C LEU A 110 2.56 -14.45 -6.09
N ALA A 111 2.39 -15.24 -7.15
CA ALA A 111 1.44 -14.95 -8.22
C ALA A 111 -0.02 -14.96 -7.72
N GLN A 112 -0.37 -15.84 -6.77
CA GLN A 112 -1.68 -15.80 -6.13
C GLN A 112 -1.86 -14.55 -5.28
N ALA A 113 -0.86 -14.19 -4.46
CA ALA A 113 -0.90 -12.98 -3.67
C ALA A 113 -1.05 -11.71 -4.55
N SER A 114 -0.47 -11.68 -5.75
CA SER A 114 -0.68 -10.61 -6.73
C SER A 114 -2.15 -10.47 -7.11
N ARG A 115 -2.82 -11.59 -7.45
CA ARG A 115 -4.25 -11.59 -7.77
C ARG A 115 -5.12 -11.17 -6.59
N ASP A 116 -4.73 -11.58 -5.38
CA ASP A 116 -5.43 -11.17 -4.17
C ASP A 116 -5.28 -9.66 -3.92
N ALA A 117 -4.11 -9.07 -4.22
CA ALA A 117 -3.89 -7.62 -4.18
C ALA A 117 -4.74 -6.86 -5.22
N GLU A 118 -4.91 -7.40 -6.43
CA GLU A 118 -5.82 -6.84 -7.44
C GLU A 118 -7.28 -6.86 -6.95
N SER A 119 -7.72 -7.97 -6.35
CA SER A 119 -9.06 -8.10 -5.76
C SER A 119 -9.28 -7.08 -4.63
N MET A 120 -8.31 -6.94 -3.72
CA MET A 120 -8.33 -5.92 -2.68
C MET A 120 -8.43 -4.51 -3.27
N THR A 121 -7.65 -4.22 -4.31
CA THR A 121 -7.66 -2.93 -5.02
C THR A 121 -9.02 -2.64 -5.63
N SER A 122 -9.70 -3.63 -6.21
CA SER A 122 -11.05 -3.48 -6.75
C SER A 122 -12.03 -3.04 -5.67
N HIS A 123 -12.02 -3.71 -4.51
CA HIS A 123 -12.87 -3.34 -3.38
C HIS A 123 -12.55 -1.94 -2.85
N LEU A 124 -11.27 -1.57 -2.78
CA LEU A 124 -10.87 -0.21 -2.37
C LEU A 124 -11.35 0.85 -3.36
N ASN A 125 -11.32 0.55 -4.67
CA ASN A 125 -11.83 1.46 -5.69
C ASN A 125 -13.35 1.65 -5.59
N GLU A 126 -14.11 0.58 -5.34
CA GLU A 126 -15.55 0.67 -5.08
C GLU A 126 -15.85 1.48 -3.81
N ALA A 127 -15.14 1.18 -2.70
CA ALA A 127 -15.27 1.91 -1.46
C ALA A 127 -14.94 3.41 -1.63
N TYR A 128 -13.87 3.73 -2.35
CA TYR A 128 -13.50 5.12 -2.68
C TYR A 128 -14.62 5.84 -3.46
N GLY A 129 -15.23 5.16 -4.44
CA GLY A 129 -16.36 5.70 -5.19
C GLY A 129 -17.57 6.00 -4.29
N LEU A 130 -17.88 5.11 -3.34
CA LEU A 130 -18.94 5.33 -2.36
C LEU A 130 -18.62 6.48 -1.40
N LEU A 131 -17.39 6.53 -0.88
CA LEU A 131 -16.92 7.62 0.01
C LEU A 131 -16.98 8.99 -0.67
N PHE A 132 -16.83 9.06 -1.99
CA PHE A 132 -16.97 10.33 -2.74
C PHE A 132 -18.38 10.92 -2.63
N SER A 133 -19.40 10.08 -2.44
CA SER A 133 -20.79 10.50 -2.31
C SER A 133 -21.15 11.01 -0.91
N LEU A 134 -20.27 10.81 0.07
CA LEU A 134 -20.49 11.22 1.45
C LEU A 134 -20.08 12.69 1.65
N GLY A 135 -20.98 13.47 2.25
CA GLY A 135 -20.71 14.82 2.74
C GLY A 135 -20.47 14.84 4.25
N HIS A 136 -19.79 15.86 4.75
CA HIS A 136 -19.61 16.09 6.18
C HIS A 136 -20.24 17.43 6.55
N ASN A 137 -21.30 17.41 7.37
CA ASN A 137 -21.92 18.62 7.87
C ASN A 137 -21.10 19.17 9.03
N THR A 138 -20.28 20.19 8.76
CA THR A 138 -19.60 20.92 9.84
C THR A 138 -20.58 21.88 10.53
N PRO A 139 -20.53 22.04 11.86
CA PRO A 139 -21.47 22.90 12.61
C PRO A 139 -21.51 24.38 12.18
N ASN A 140 -20.56 24.85 11.36
CA ASN A 140 -20.56 26.22 10.80
C ASN A 140 -21.44 26.42 9.54
N SER A 141 -22.12 25.40 9.04
CA SER A 141 -22.91 25.52 7.80
C SER A 141 -24.27 26.21 7.98
N THR A 142 -24.69 26.48 9.22
CA THR A 142 -26.02 27.05 9.54
C THR A 142 -26.04 28.56 9.78
N ASP A 143 -24.89 29.22 9.94
CA ASP A 143 -24.84 30.65 10.31
C ASP A 143 -24.76 31.64 9.14
N LEU A 144 -24.75 31.16 7.88
CA LEU A 144 -24.70 32.03 6.70
C LEU A 144 -26.03 32.12 5.91
N GLN A 145 -27.11 31.49 6.37
CA GLN A 145 -28.44 31.66 5.77
C GLN A 145 -29.34 32.67 6.50
N GLY A 146 -28.82 33.37 7.50
CA GLY A 146 -29.56 34.36 8.28
C GLY A 146 -28.91 35.74 8.25
N THR A 147 -29.07 36.50 7.16
CA THR A 147 -29.17 37.99 7.11
C THR A 147 -29.10 38.49 5.67
N GLY A 148 -30.15 38.22 4.88
CA GLY A 148 -30.45 38.95 3.66
C GLY A 148 -31.83 39.57 3.83
N ARG A 149 -31.87 40.85 4.17
CA ARG A 149 -33.08 41.69 4.23
C ARG A 149 -33.78 41.77 2.89
#